data_AF-A0A0D6NFY5-F1
#
_entry.id   AF-A0A0D6NFY5-F1
#
_cell.length_a   1.000
_cell.length_b   1.000
_cell.length_c   1.000
_cell.angle_alpha   90.00
_cell.angle_beta   90.00
_cell.angle_gamma   90.00
#
_symmetry.space_group_name_H-M   'P 1'
#
loop_
_entity.id
_entity.type
_entity.pdbx_description
1 polymer ?
#
loop_
_entity_poly.entity_id
_entity_poly.type
_entity_poly.pdbx_seq_one_letter_code
_entity_poly.pdbx_strand_id
1 'polypeptide(L)'
;MLATDQRDKAVEQFQVGDLIKTYDWKTNSSYYKPVVWVGKQRAEIDRNLPDDRAGYPVRILANAFSTGLPYKDMLVTAEHCLFFNGGFVPVRMLINGRSIFYDKSFSAYEYYHIETQEHSVIVADGTLTESYLNTGNHASFQQEGKIVSLPNQTRPKTWEDDAAAPLIVDRDKVEPLHAQFTNKAIEAGIESKIAEPELTHDPDLHLITESGHVIRKIREKDGSIVFMVPPDVSTVRLVSRVSRPVDTIGPYVDDRRQLGVLVSDITFFEGGKTRSITEHLKNPDLTGWNPSEQDTSRWSSGNAVLPLGPRRPRSIGMLAIKVLTSGPYLIEQEPEHAAPVRA
;
A
#
# COMPACT_ATOMS: atom_id res chain seq x y z
N MET A 1 -6.17 24.08 8.73
CA MET A 1 -7.08 25.23 8.51
C MET A 1 -7.67 25.09 7.13
N LEU A 2 -8.95 25.39 6.94
CA LEU A 2 -9.63 25.30 5.65
C LEU A 2 -10.11 26.68 5.22
N ALA A 3 -9.92 27.01 3.94
CA ALA A 3 -10.31 28.30 3.40
C ALA A 3 -11.84 28.42 3.30
N THR A 4 -12.37 29.56 3.75
CA THR A 4 -13.80 29.90 3.70
C THR A 4 -14.02 31.22 2.98
N ASP A 5 -15.28 31.67 2.88
CA ASP A 5 -15.67 32.97 2.32
C ASP A 5 -15.24 34.16 3.18
N GLN A 6 -14.85 33.93 4.44
CA GLN A 6 -14.42 34.96 5.37
C GLN A 6 -12.94 34.81 5.75
N ARG A 7 -12.66 33.95 6.72
CA ARG A 7 -11.31 33.63 7.21
C ARG A 7 -11.15 32.13 7.28
N ASP A 8 -9.92 31.67 7.07
CA ASP A 8 -9.55 30.29 7.31
C ASP A 8 -10.08 29.81 8.67
N LYS A 9 -10.73 28.64 8.67
CA LYS A 9 -11.39 28.06 9.84
C LYS A 9 -10.76 26.70 10.16
N ALA A 10 -10.64 26.35 11.44
CA ALA A 10 -10.11 25.04 11.83
C ALA A 10 -11.11 23.93 11.46
N VAL A 11 -10.63 22.75 11.03
CA VAL A 11 -11.52 21.70 10.48
C VAL A 11 -12.53 21.21 11.52
N GLU A 12 -12.10 21.12 12.78
CA GLU A 12 -12.88 20.71 13.94
C GLU A 12 -13.99 21.72 14.33
N GLN A 13 -14.01 22.92 13.72
CA GLN A 13 -15.03 23.93 13.98
C GLN A 13 -16.12 23.97 12.91
N PHE A 14 -15.97 23.23 11.81
CA PHE A 14 -16.95 23.25 10.72
C PHE A 14 -18.26 22.62 11.14
N GLN A 15 -19.35 23.18 10.63
CA GLN A 15 -20.71 22.69 10.79
C GLN A 15 -21.36 22.55 9.41
N VAL A 16 -22.37 21.68 9.33
CA VAL A 16 -23.20 21.56 8.14
C VAL A 16 -23.83 22.92 7.80
N GLY A 17 -23.70 23.33 6.53
CA GLY A 17 -24.14 24.63 6.02
C GLY A 17 -23.02 25.68 5.93
N ASP A 18 -21.89 25.49 6.60
CA ASP A 18 -20.73 26.38 6.44
C ASP A 18 -20.24 26.40 4.98
N LEU A 19 -19.78 27.56 4.52
CA LEU A 19 -19.22 27.70 3.17
C LEU A 19 -17.73 27.40 3.16
N ILE A 20 -17.33 26.43 2.34
CA ILE A 20 -15.92 26.09 2.11
C ILE A 20 -15.50 26.50 0.71
N LYS A 21 -14.27 27.03 0.58
CA LYS A 21 -13.69 27.35 -0.72
C LYS A 21 -13.33 26.07 -1.46
N THR A 22 -13.91 25.93 -2.63
CA THR A 22 -13.64 24.87 -3.60
C THR A 22 -12.93 25.45 -4.82
N TYR A 23 -12.15 24.61 -5.49
CA TYR A 23 -11.40 24.95 -6.70
C TYR A 23 -11.81 24.02 -7.84
N ASP A 24 -12.24 24.59 -8.96
CA ASP A 24 -12.45 23.88 -10.21
C ASP A 24 -11.20 24.02 -11.08
N TRP A 25 -10.44 22.94 -11.13
CA TRP A 25 -9.18 22.88 -11.88
C TRP A 25 -9.36 22.85 -13.39
N LYS A 26 -10.55 22.51 -13.90
CA LYS A 26 -10.84 22.49 -15.35
C LYS A 26 -11.09 23.90 -15.88
N THR A 27 -11.73 24.74 -15.07
CA THR A 27 -12.04 26.13 -15.40
C THR A 27 -11.09 27.14 -14.74
N ASN A 28 -10.15 26.67 -13.93
CA ASN A 28 -9.22 27.48 -13.13
C ASN A 28 -9.95 28.55 -12.30
N SER A 29 -11.07 28.16 -11.67
CA SER A 29 -11.97 29.06 -10.95
C SER A 29 -12.22 28.57 -9.53
N SER A 30 -12.51 29.49 -8.60
CA SER A 30 -12.86 29.16 -7.22
C SER A 30 -14.31 29.49 -6.93
N TYR A 31 -14.98 28.61 -6.18
CA TYR A 31 -16.37 28.76 -5.76
C TYR A 31 -16.50 28.44 -4.28
N TYR A 32 -17.56 28.92 -3.64
CA TYR A 32 -17.91 28.52 -2.28
C TYR A 32 -19.07 27.53 -2.34
N LYS A 33 -18.88 26.34 -1.76
CA LYS A 33 -19.92 25.32 -1.65
C LYS A 33 -20.28 25.10 -0.18
N PRO A 34 -21.55 24.81 0.15
CA PRO A 34 -21.93 24.45 1.51
C PRO A 34 -21.37 23.07 1.85
N VAL A 35 -20.88 22.95 3.09
CA VAL A 35 -20.58 21.66 3.73
C VAL A 35 -21.89 20.94 3.99
N VAL A 36 -22.00 19.70 3.50
CA VAL A 36 -23.21 18.88 3.66
C VAL A 36 -23.05 17.85 4.77
N TRP A 37 -21.81 17.54 5.15
CA TRP A 37 -21.50 16.59 6.22
C TRP A 37 -20.12 16.86 6.83
N VAL A 38 -20.03 16.62 8.14
CA VAL A 38 -18.79 16.66 8.93
C VAL A 38 -18.69 15.35 9.72
N GLY A 39 -17.58 14.65 9.57
CA GLY A 39 -17.29 13.42 10.28
C GLY A 39 -16.08 13.56 11.19
N LYS A 40 -16.12 12.87 12.32
CA LYS A 40 -15.03 12.78 13.29
C LYS A 40 -14.74 11.31 13.56
N GLN A 41 -13.47 10.94 13.58
CA GLN A 41 -13.06 9.59 14.01
C GLN A 41 -11.75 9.66 14.78
N ARG A 42 -11.51 8.63 15.60
CA ARG A 42 -10.27 8.42 16.33
C ARG A 42 -9.48 7.31 15.66
N ALA A 43 -8.21 7.56 15.38
CA ALA A 43 -7.23 6.57 14.98
C ALA A 43 -6.41 6.14 16.20
N GLU A 44 -6.25 4.84 16.38
CA GLU A 44 -5.35 4.22 17.36
C GLU A 44 -4.19 3.58 16.59
N ILE A 45 -2.97 3.72 17.10
CA ILE A 45 -1.77 3.23 16.39
C ILE A 45 -1.49 1.77 16.73
N ASP A 46 -1.41 0.92 15.71
CA ASP A 46 -0.90 -0.46 15.85
C ASP A 46 0.55 -0.55 15.36
N ARG A 47 1.48 -0.57 16.31
CA ARG A 47 2.92 -0.60 16.05
C ARG A 47 3.42 -1.94 15.50
N ASN A 48 2.58 -2.98 15.48
CA ASN A 48 2.93 -4.28 14.89
C ASN A 48 2.69 -4.31 13.38
N LEU A 49 1.97 -3.32 12.86
CA LEU A 49 1.75 -3.17 11.44
C LEU A 49 2.85 -2.29 10.82
N PRO A 50 3.12 -2.45 9.52
CA PRO A 50 3.98 -1.51 8.81
C PRO A 50 3.41 -0.08 8.84
N ASP A 51 4.26 0.95 8.74
CA ASP A 51 3.89 2.35 8.99
C ASP A 51 2.67 2.82 8.17
N ASP A 52 2.55 2.38 6.92
CA ASP A 52 1.44 2.71 6.01
C ASP A 52 0.10 2.10 6.42
N ARG A 53 0.12 1.13 7.36
CA ARG A 53 -1.05 0.42 7.90
C ARG A 53 -1.22 0.58 9.40
N ALA A 54 -0.19 1.04 10.10
CA ALA A 54 -0.17 1.25 11.55
C ALA A 54 -1.10 2.37 12.02
N GLY A 55 -1.64 3.17 11.08
CA GLY A 55 -2.55 4.27 11.39
C GLY A 55 -1.84 5.56 11.76
N TYR A 56 -0.52 5.68 11.56
CA TYR A 56 0.20 6.93 11.86
C TYR A 56 -0.32 8.10 11.00
N PRO A 57 -0.42 9.31 11.57
CA PRO A 57 -0.67 10.47 10.75
C PRO A 57 0.58 10.77 9.93
N VAL A 58 0.40 11.25 8.71
CA VAL A 58 1.50 11.82 7.93
C VAL A 58 1.64 13.29 8.28
N ARG A 59 2.84 13.67 8.72
CA ARG A 59 3.22 15.07 8.86
C ARG A 59 3.85 15.57 7.57
N ILE A 60 3.35 16.72 7.13
CA ILE A 60 3.82 17.45 5.96
C ILE A 60 4.32 18.79 6.47
N LEU A 61 5.62 19.04 6.40
CA LEU A 61 6.20 20.28 6.92
C LEU A 61 5.77 21.49 6.07
N ALA A 62 5.75 22.66 6.68
CA ALA A 62 5.61 23.91 5.94
C ALA A 62 6.64 23.99 4.80
N ASN A 63 6.20 24.48 3.63
CA ASN A 63 7.00 24.57 2.41
C ASN A 63 7.41 23.22 1.78
N ALA A 64 6.84 22.08 2.18
CA ALA A 64 7.22 20.76 1.65
C ALA A 64 7.06 20.62 0.13
N PHE A 65 6.06 21.28 -0.48
CA PHE A 65 5.76 21.15 -1.91
C PHE A 65 6.37 22.30 -2.72
N SER A 66 6.17 23.52 -2.25
CA SER A 66 6.76 24.73 -2.82
C SER A 66 6.86 25.81 -1.74
N THR A 67 7.50 26.93 -2.02
CA THR A 67 7.58 28.03 -1.05
C THR A 67 6.18 28.52 -0.69
N GLY A 68 5.84 28.47 0.61
CA GLY A 68 4.53 28.80 1.14
C GLY A 68 3.49 27.67 1.06
N LEU A 69 3.83 26.47 0.56
CA LEU A 69 2.90 25.34 0.40
C LEU A 69 3.41 24.03 1.04
N PRO A 70 2.74 23.50 2.08
CA PRO A 70 1.72 24.21 2.88
C PRO A 70 2.33 25.40 3.63
N TYR A 71 1.54 26.39 4.04
CA TYR A 71 2.07 27.56 4.76
C TYR A 71 2.40 27.26 6.22
N LYS A 72 1.95 26.11 6.72
CA LYS A 72 2.23 25.56 8.04
C LYS A 72 2.27 24.04 7.95
N ASP A 73 2.80 23.39 8.98
CA ASP A 73 2.76 21.94 9.07
C ASP A 73 1.32 21.41 9.04
N MET A 74 1.08 20.37 8.24
CA MET A 74 -0.18 19.63 8.17
C MET A 74 -0.01 18.26 8.82
N LEU A 75 -1.10 17.76 9.40
CA LEU A 75 -1.26 16.38 9.84
C LEU A 75 -2.49 15.80 9.15
N VAL A 76 -2.29 14.74 8.38
CA VAL A 76 -3.35 14.09 7.58
C VAL A 76 -3.23 12.58 7.68
N THR A 77 -4.31 11.85 7.42
CA THR A 77 -4.24 10.38 7.35
C THR A 77 -3.47 9.93 6.10
N ALA A 78 -2.85 8.75 6.15
CA ALA A 78 -2.03 8.23 5.05
C ALA A 78 -2.76 8.14 3.70
N GLU A 79 -4.05 7.80 3.72
CA GLU A 79 -4.91 7.67 2.54
C GLU A 79 -5.52 8.99 2.07
N HIS A 80 -5.32 10.10 2.79
CA HIS A 80 -5.84 11.39 2.38
C HIS A 80 -5.14 11.86 1.10
N CYS A 81 -5.89 12.42 0.17
CA CYS A 81 -5.35 12.84 -1.11
C CYS A 81 -5.12 14.36 -1.19
N LEU A 82 -3.94 14.72 -1.67
CA LEU A 82 -3.61 16.08 -2.08
C LEU A 82 -3.75 16.22 -3.60
N PHE A 83 -4.07 17.41 -4.07
CA PHE A 83 -4.32 17.65 -5.48
C PHE A 83 -3.07 18.19 -6.18
N PHE A 84 -2.55 17.43 -7.15
CA PHE A 84 -1.39 17.80 -7.96
C PHE A 84 -1.65 17.46 -9.43
N ASN A 85 -1.24 18.36 -10.33
CA ASN A 85 -1.24 18.12 -11.78
C ASN A 85 -2.55 17.54 -12.35
N GLY A 86 -3.71 18.01 -11.85
CA GLY A 86 -5.01 17.56 -12.35
C GLY A 86 -5.56 16.29 -11.70
N GLY A 87 -4.93 15.76 -10.65
CA GLY A 87 -5.37 14.54 -9.98
C GLY A 87 -5.11 14.52 -8.49
N PHE A 88 -5.74 13.57 -7.82
CA PHE A 88 -5.61 13.33 -6.38
C PHE A 88 -4.55 12.26 -6.12
N VAL A 89 -3.52 12.60 -5.35
CA VAL A 89 -2.42 11.71 -4.98
C VAL A 89 -2.49 11.42 -3.48
N PRO A 90 -2.59 10.14 -3.07
CA PRO A 90 -2.55 9.79 -1.66
C PRO A 90 -1.22 10.16 -1.02
N VAL A 91 -1.28 10.77 0.16
CA VAL A 91 -0.10 11.31 0.84
C VAL A 91 0.91 10.23 1.22
N ARG A 92 0.48 8.99 1.50
CA ARG A 92 1.39 7.85 1.74
C ARG A 92 2.39 7.64 0.60
N MET A 93 2.04 8.03 -0.62
CA MET A 93 2.87 7.83 -1.81
C MET A 93 3.89 8.95 -2.01
N LEU A 94 3.78 10.03 -1.22
CA LEU A 94 4.65 11.20 -1.26
C LEU A 94 5.63 11.25 -0.07
N ILE A 95 5.62 10.23 0.80
CA ILE A 95 6.55 10.12 1.92
C ILE A 95 7.98 10.15 1.38
N ASN A 96 8.76 11.16 1.74
CA ASN A 96 10.16 11.28 1.32
C ASN A 96 11.13 11.09 2.50
N GLY A 97 10.60 10.78 3.69
CA GLY A 97 11.37 10.62 4.92
C GLY A 97 11.98 11.91 5.47
N ARG A 98 11.77 13.06 4.80
CA ARG A 98 12.35 14.37 5.16
C ARG A 98 11.25 15.34 5.55
N SER A 99 10.69 16.05 4.57
CA SER A 99 9.60 17.02 4.76
C SER A 99 8.22 16.37 4.83
N ILE A 100 8.09 15.11 4.41
CA ILE A 100 6.85 14.34 4.40
C ILE A 100 7.15 12.97 5.01
N PHE A 101 6.59 12.67 6.18
CA PHE A 101 6.90 11.45 6.93
C PHE A 101 5.77 11.04 7.87
N TYR A 102 5.69 9.73 8.18
CA TYR A 102 4.82 9.23 9.24
C TYR A 102 5.29 9.74 10.60
N ASP A 103 4.40 10.41 11.33
CA ASP A 103 4.72 10.94 12.65
C ASP A 103 4.49 9.88 13.74
N LYS A 104 5.58 9.18 14.07
CA LYS A 104 5.58 8.10 15.06
C LYS A 104 5.48 8.57 16.53
N SER A 105 5.41 9.89 16.76
CA SER A 105 5.22 10.42 18.13
C SER A 105 3.81 10.22 18.66
N PHE A 106 2.83 9.95 17.78
CA PHE A 106 1.45 9.70 18.17
C PHE A 106 1.22 8.24 18.59
N SER A 107 0.41 8.05 19.63
CA SER A 107 -0.19 6.76 19.98
C SER A 107 -1.67 6.67 19.60
N ALA A 108 -2.33 7.81 19.45
CA ALA A 108 -3.68 7.95 18.92
C ALA A 108 -3.92 9.43 18.53
N TYR A 109 -4.89 9.69 17.65
CA TYR A 109 -5.32 11.06 17.31
C TYR A 109 -6.76 11.08 16.81
N GLU A 110 -7.38 12.26 16.86
CA GLU A 110 -8.67 12.51 16.22
C GLU A 110 -8.45 13.17 14.86
N TYR A 111 -9.26 12.80 13.88
CA TYR A 111 -9.26 13.40 12.57
C TYR A 111 -10.68 13.68 12.10
N TYR A 112 -10.78 14.65 11.20
CA TYR A 112 -12.03 15.23 10.76
C TYR A 112 -12.11 15.18 9.24
N HIS A 113 -13.30 14.88 8.74
CA HIS A 113 -13.61 14.90 7.32
C HIS A 113 -14.77 15.85 7.05
N ILE A 114 -14.73 16.50 5.90
CA ILE A 114 -15.77 17.42 5.45
C ILE A 114 -16.18 17.01 4.05
N GLU A 115 -17.47 16.82 3.83
CA GLU A 115 -18.04 16.53 2.52
C GLU A 115 -18.83 17.73 2.00
N THR A 116 -18.71 17.97 0.70
CA THR A 116 -19.59 18.84 -0.09
C THR A 116 -20.53 17.99 -0.95
N GLN A 117 -21.63 18.57 -1.46
CA GLN A 117 -22.63 17.81 -2.23
C GLN A 117 -22.01 16.92 -3.33
N GLU A 118 -21.11 17.50 -4.11
CA GLU A 118 -20.23 16.80 -5.04
C GLU A 118 -18.83 16.74 -4.44
N HIS A 119 -18.07 15.69 -4.76
CA HIS A 119 -16.65 15.65 -4.41
C HIS A 119 -15.95 16.86 -5.02
N SER A 120 -15.15 17.57 -4.23
CA SER A 120 -14.56 18.85 -4.62
C SER A 120 -13.08 18.90 -4.25
N VAL A 121 -12.30 19.68 -5.01
CA VAL A 121 -10.98 20.14 -4.55
C VAL A 121 -11.21 21.31 -3.60
N ILE A 122 -10.66 21.25 -2.39
CA ILE A 122 -10.72 22.29 -1.36
C ILE A 122 -9.33 22.82 -1.05
N VAL A 123 -9.23 23.88 -0.24
CA VAL A 123 -7.95 24.46 0.18
C VAL A 123 -7.76 24.25 1.69
N ALA A 124 -6.72 23.49 2.05
CA ALA A 124 -6.31 23.23 3.42
C ALA A 124 -4.87 23.70 3.67
N ASP A 125 -4.67 24.58 4.65
CA ASP A 125 -3.36 25.14 5.01
C ASP A 125 -2.58 25.69 3.80
N GLY A 126 -3.32 26.26 2.84
CA GLY A 126 -2.84 26.82 1.58
C GLY A 126 -2.72 25.81 0.43
N THR A 127 -2.81 24.52 0.72
CA THR A 127 -2.64 23.43 -0.26
C THR A 127 -3.98 22.91 -0.78
N LEU A 128 -4.03 22.58 -2.08
CA LEU A 128 -5.20 21.95 -2.67
C LEU A 128 -5.29 20.48 -2.25
N THR A 129 -6.47 20.07 -1.78
CA THR A 129 -6.73 18.71 -1.28
C THR A 129 -8.17 18.30 -1.58
N GLU A 130 -8.51 17.05 -1.32
CA GLU A 130 -9.85 16.52 -1.48
C GLU A 130 -10.79 16.96 -0.35
N SER A 131 -12.06 17.18 -0.67
CA SER A 131 -13.15 16.96 0.28
C SER A 131 -13.34 15.45 0.51
N TYR A 132 -14.15 15.05 1.47
CA TYR A 132 -14.47 13.63 1.66
C TYR A 132 -15.36 13.06 0.55
N LEU A 133 -14.96 11.90 0.01
CA LEU A 133 -15.75 11.10 -0.92
C LEU A 133 -16.41 9.93 -0.17
N ASN A 134 -17.73 9.95 -0.03
CA ASN A 134 -18.47 8.87 0.63
C ASN A 134 -18.57 7.60 -0.23
N THR A 135 -17.58 6.72 -0.11
CA THR A 135 -17.56 5.41 -0.77
C THR A 135 -18.32 4.33 0.04
N GLY A 136 -19.26 4.74 0.90
CA GLY A 136 -20.11 3.85 1.69
C GLY A 136 -19.67 3.67 3.14
N ASN A 137 -18.70 4.46 3.62
CA ASN A 137 -18.08 4.35 4.93
C ASN A 137 -18.52 5.44 5.94
N HIS A 138 -19.55 6.24 5.66
CA HIS A 138 -20.11 7.20 6.64
C HIS A 138 -20.38 6.61 8.02
N ALA A 139 -20.82 5.35 8.08
CA ALA A 139 -21.16 4.67 9.33
C ALA A 139 -19.96 4.42 10.26
N SER A 140 -18.72 4.53 9.78
CA SER A 140 -17.53 4.38 10.63
C SER A 140 -17.16 5.66 11.41
N PHE A 141 -17.83 6.78 11.13
CA PHE A 141 -17.51 8.09 11.71
C PHE A 141 -18.54 8.52 12.77
N GLN A 142 -18.07 9.15 13.85
CA GLN A 142 -18.91 9.92 14.76
C GLN A 142 -19.33 11.22 14.05
N GLN A 143 -20.56 11.68 14.31
CA GLN A 143 -21.18 12.80 13.59
C GLN A 143 -21.74 13.85 14.57
N GLU A 144 -21.52 15.13 14.28
CA GLU A 144 -22.17 16.24 14.97
C GLU A 144 -23.23 16.88 14.05
N GLY A 145 -24.50 16.92 14.49
CA GLY A 145 -25.59 17.60 13.79
C GLY A 145 -26.57 16.69 13.01
N LYS A 146 -27.58 17.30 12.38
CA LYS A 146 -28.57 16.58 11.55
C LYS A 146 -28.01 16.34 10.14
N ILE A 147 -28.09 15.10 9.66
CA ILE A 147 -27.79 14.75 8.26
C ILE A 147 -28.77 15.52 7.36
N VAL A 148 -28.25 16.33 6.44
CA VAL A 148 -29.04 16.76 5.28
C VAL A 148 -29.16 15.52 4.40
N SER A 149 -30.29 14.82 4.50
CA SER A 149 -30.61 13.70 3.60
C SER A 149 -30.74 14.26 2.19
N LEU A 150 -29.63 14.28 1.46
CA LEU A 150 -29.62 14.65 0.05
C LEU A 150 -30.42 13.58 -0.71
N PRO A 151 -31.45 13.95 -1.49
CA PRO A 151 -32.33 12.99 -2.18
C PRO A 151 -31.62 11.97 -3.09
N ASN A 152 -30.34 12.19 -3.41
CA ASN A 152 -29.55 11.43 -4.38
C ASN A 152 -28.41 10.58 -3.78
N GLN A 153 -28.22 10.52 -2.45
CA GLN A 153 -27.20 9.65 -1.84
C GLN A 153 -27.77 8.27 -1.46
N THR A 154 -28.30 7.54 -2.44
CA THR A 154 -28.83 6.17 -2.25
C THR A 154 -27.80 5.08 -2.54
N ARG A 155 -26.61 5.43 -3.06
CA ARG A 155 -25.51 4.50 -3.31
C ARG A 155 -24.16 5.04 -2.79
N PRO A 156 -23.24 4.15 -2.40
CA PRO A 156 -21.82 4.49 -2.29
C PRO A 156 -21.29 5.18 -3.56
N LYS A 157 -20.49 6.22 -3.38
CA LYS A 157 -19.76 6.89 -4.47
C LYS A 157 -18.54 6.05 -4.90
N THR A 158 -18.08 6.26 -6.13
CA THR A 158 -16.86 5.65 -6.67
C THR A 158 -15.86 6.73 -7.09
N TRP A 159 -14.57 6.38 -7.14
CA TRP A 159 -13.55 7.31 -7.62
C TRP A 159 -13.69 7.58 -9.11
N GLU A 160 -14.18 6.60 -9.86
CA GLU A 160 -14.33 6.64 -11.30
C GLU A 160 -15.45 7.59 -11.74
N ASP A 161 -16.59 7.58 -11.04
CA ASP A 161 -17.79 8.30 -11.49
C ASP A 161 -18.03 9.60 -10.72
N ASP A 162 -17.64 9.67 -9.44
CA ASP A 162 -18.09 10.71 -8.53
C ASP A 162 -16.97 11.65 -8.04
N ALA A 163 -15.70 11.35 -8.33
CA ALA A 163 -14.59 12.17 -7.86
C ALA A 163 -14.38 13.45 -8.68
N ALA A 164 -14.03 14.56 -8.01
CA ALA A 164 -13.73 15.85 -8.66
C ALA A 164 -12.54 15.80 -9.64
N ALA A 165 -11.65 14.83 -9.45
CA ALA A 165 -10.47 14.57 -10.25
C ALA A 165 -10.08 13.09 -10.12
N PRO A 166 -9.36 12.52 -11.09
CA PRO A 166 -8.92 11.12 -11.02
C PRO A 166 -8.00 10.87 -9.82
N LEU A 167 -8.12 9.69 -9.23
CA LEU A 167 -7.12 9.16 -8.30
C LEU A 167 -5.86 8.77 -9.09
N ILE A 168 -4.70 9.24 -8.63
CA ILE A 168 -3.41 9.02 -9.28
C ILE A 168 -2.53 8.19 -8.37
N VAL A 169 -2.42 6.90 -8.70
CA VAL A 169 -1.56 5.92 -8.03
C VAL A 169 -0.54 5.29 -8.99
N ASP A 170 -0.56 5.67 -10.27
CA ASP A 170 0.40 5.18 -11.25
C ASP A 170 1.80 5.72 -10.94
N ARG A 171 2.78 4.82 -10.86
CA ARG A 171 4.19 5.15 -10.52
C ARG A 171 4.76 6.24 -11.43
N ASP A 172 4.50 6.18 -12.74
CA ASP A 172 5.02 7.12 -13.74
C ASP A 172 4.55 8.57 -13.50
N LYS A 173 3.43 8.76 -12.79
CA LYS A 173 2.90 10.07 -12.41
C LYS A 173 3.32 10.49 -10.99
N VAL A 174 3.42 9.55 -10.05
CA VAL A 174 3.70 9.85 -8.63
C VAL A 174 5.19 9.96 -8.33
N GLU A 175 6.04 9.12 -8.93
CA GLU A 175 7.49 9.12 -8.71
C GLU A 175 8.14 10.47 -9.05
N PRO A 176 7.77 11.18 -10.15
CA PRO A 176 8.28 12.53 -10.41
C PRO A 176 7.92 13.55 -9.33
N LEU A 177 6.70 13.50 -8.79
CA LEU A 177 6.27 14.38 -7.68
C LEU A 177 7.07 14.09 -6.42
N HIS A 178 7.21 12.81 -6.07
CA HIS A 178 8.02 12.38 -4.94
C HIS A 178 9.48 12.85 -5.08
N ALA A 179 10.10 12.67 -6.26
CA ALA A 179 11.46 13.12 -6.53
C ALA A 179 11.59 14.65 -6.41
N GLN A 180 10.63 15.42 -6.95
CA GLN A 180 10.59 16.87 -6.83
C GLN A 180 10.56 17.32 -5.37
N PHE A 181 9.66 16.76 -4.55
CA PHE A 181 9.54 17.13 -3.13
C PHE A 181 10.74 16.68 -2.31
N THR A 182 11.34 15.54 -2.66
CA THR A 182 12.59 15.05 -2.05
C THR A 182 13.75 16.00 -2.31
N ASN A 183 13.97 16.40 -3.57
CA ASN A 183 15.03 17.33 -3.94
C ASN A 183 14.87 18.68 -3.24
N LYS A 184 13.63 19.19 -3.17
CA LYS A 184 13.33 20.42 -2.42
C LYS A 184 13.69 20.31 -0.94
N ALA A 185 13.38 19.18 -0.31
CA ALA A 185 13.72 18.95 1.10
C ALA A 185 15.25 18.89 1.31
N ILE A 186 15.98 18.29 0.36
CA ILE A 186 17.46 18.26 0.36
C ILE A 186 18.04 19.67 0.20
N GLU A 187 17.54 20.46 -0.75
CA GLU A 187 17.96 21.86 -0.95
C GLU A 187 17.70 22.74 0.28
N ALA A 188 16.63 22.43 1.03
CA ALA A 188 16.30 23.09 2.29
C ALA A 188 17.11 22.58 3.49
N GLY A 189 18.02 21.61 3.31
CA GLY A 189 18.84 21.04 4.37
C GLY A 189 18.08 20.15 5.36
N ILE A 190 16.92 19.62 4.98
CA ILE A 190 16.12 18.76 5.85
C ILE A 190 16.67 17.33 5.77
N GLU A 191 17.22 16.84 6.89
CA GLU A 191 17.77 15.48 7.00
C GLU A 191 16.70 14.39 6.84
N SER A 192 17.11 13.23 6.34
CA SER A 192 16.23 12.06 6.28
C SER A 192 16.05 11.48 7.67
N LYS A 193 14.80 11.18 8.01
CA LYS A 193 14.39 10.45 9.22
C LYS A 193 14.34 8.95 9.00
N ILE A 194 14.56 8.49 7.77
CA ILE A 194 14.45 7.10 7.36
C ILE A 194 15.80 6.67 6.79
N ALA A 195 16.30 5.53 7.25
CA ALA A 195 17.49 4.88 6.69
C ALA A 195 17.12 4.15 5.39
N GLU A 196 18.03 4.14 4.42
CA GLU A 196 17.83 3.32 3.23
C GLU A 196 17.87 1.83 3.61
N PRO A 197 16.89 1.03 3.16
CA PRO A 197 16.86 -0.39 3.48
C PRO A 197 17.98 -1.13 2.76
N GLU A 198 18.58 -2.10 3.43
CA GLU A 198 19.46 -3.07 2.78
C GLU A 198 18.62 -4.10 2.03
N LEU A 199 18.99 -4.35 0.77
CA LEU A 199 18.23 -5.22 -0.13
C LEU A 199 19.04 -6.44 -0.56
N THR A 200 18.35 -7.56 -0.73
CA THR A 200 18.87 -8.77 -1.37
C THR A 200 18.00 -9.21 -2.53
N HIS A 201 18.61 -9.81 -3.55
CA HIS A 201 17.89 -10.46 -4.66
C HIS A 201 17.77 -11.98 -4.48
N ASP A 202 18.34 -12.55 -3.42
CA ASP A 202 18.19 -13.97 -3.14
C ASP A 202 16.79 -14.24 -2.53
N PRO A 203 15.93 -15.02 -3.20
CA PRO A 203 14.64 -15.38 -2.64
C PRO A 203 14.73 -16.38 -1.48
N ASP A 204 15.89 -17.00 -1.21
CA ASP A 204 16.00 -18.20 -0.35
C ASP A 204 14.94 -19.24 -0.71
N LEU A 205 14.72 -19.45 -2.02
CA LEU A 205 13.64 -20.32 -2.49
C LEU A 205 13.92 -21.79 -2.13
N HIS A 206 13.01 -22.38 -1.36
CA HIS A 206 13.07 -23.79 -0.98
C HIS A 206 11.67 -24.40 -0.87
N LEU A 207 11.60 -25.71 -0.71
CA LEU A 207 10.35 -26.39 -0.40
C LEU A 207 10.34 -26.86 1.05
N ILE A 208 9.16 -26.90 1.65
CA ILE A 208 8.92 -27.56 2.94
C ILE A 208 7.86 -28.64 2.75
N THR A 209 8.13 -29.86 3.23
CA THR A 209 7.14 -30.96 3.20
C THR A 209 6.07 -30.77 4.28
N GLU A 210 5.00 -31.57 4.20
CA GLU A 210 3.96 -31.62 5.25
C GLU A 210 4.53 -31.96 6.65
N SER A 211 5.65 -32.70 6.70
CA SER A 211 6.37 -33.03 7.93
C SER A 211 7.37 -31.96 8.40
N GLY A 212 7.48 -30.83 7.70
CA GLY A 212 8.42 -29.75 8.03
C GLY A 212 9.84 -29.95 7.51
N HIS A 213 10.10 -30.96 6.68
CA HIS A 213 11.44 -31.18 6.12
C HIS A 213 11.73 -30.18 4.99
N VAL A 214 12.90 -29.54 5.05
CA VAL A 214 13.35 -28.57 4.04
C VAL A 214 14.01 -29.30 2.87
N ILE A 215 13.52 -29.06 1.66
CA ILE A 215 14.12 -29.53 0.40
C ILE A 215 14.76 -28.34 -0.29
N ARG A 216 16.09 -28.38 -0.45
CA ARG A 216 16.86 -27.36 -1.15
C ARG A 216 16.88 -27.61 -2.66
N LYS A 217 16.99 -26.53 -3.44
CA LYS A 217 17.15 -26.61 -4.90
C LYS A 217 18.42 -27.36 -5.25
N ILE A 218 18.35 -28.24 -6.26
CA ILE A 218 19.50 -28.99 -6.77
C ILE A 218 20.10 -28.33 -8.02
N ARG A 219 19.32 -27.49 -8.70
CA ARG A 219 19.73 -26.79 -9.92
C ARG A 219 18.85 -25.56 -10.13
N GLU A 220 19.47 -24.53 -10.67
CA GLU A 220 18.80 -23.34 -11.17
C GLU A 220 19.45 -22.94 -12.49
N LYS A 221 18.64 -22.72 -13.53
CA LYS A 221 19.10 -22.20 -14.82
C LYS A 221 17.96 -21.48 -15.53
N ASP A 222 18.23 -20.28 -16.03
CA ASP A 222 17.27 -19.46 -16.79
C ASP A 222 15.91 -19.32 -16.08
N GLY A 223 15.91 -19.11 -14.76
CA GLY A 223 14.70 -19.03 -13.92
C GLY A 223 13.97 -20.36 -13.68
N SER A 224 14.44 -21.48 -14.23
CA SER A 224 13.93 -22.82 -13.92
C SER A 224 14.68 -23.40 -12.72
N ILE A 225 13.96 -23.57 -11.61
CA ILE A 225 14.49 -24.05 -10.34
C ILE A 225 13.99 -25.47 -10.09
N VAL A 226 14.92 -26.38 -9.81
CA VAL A 226 14.66 -27.82 -9.76
C VAL A 226 14.89 -28.36 -8.35
N PHE A 227 13.93 -29.16 -7.87
CA PHE A 227 13.95 -29.83 -6.58
C PHE A 227 13.77 -31.34 -6.75
N MET A 228 14.40 -32.11 -5.87
CA MET A 228 14.14 -33.54 -5.74
C MET A 228 13.13 -33.77 -4.64
N VAL A 229 11.96 -34.31 -4.98
CA VAL A 229 10.88 -34.55 -4.04
C VAL A 229 10.90 -36.02 -3.62
N PRO A 230 11.02 -36.33 -2.31
CA PRO A 230 10.99 -37.69 -1.80
C PRO A 230 9.70 -38.45 -2.18
N PRO A 231 9.71 -39.80 -2.04
CA PRO A 231 8.50 -40.58 -2.15
C PRO A 231 7.45 -40.16 -1.14
N ASP A 232 6.18 -40.46 -1.44
CA ASP A 232 5.02 -40.29 -0.55
C ASP A 232 4.71 -38.84 -0.13
N VAL A 233 5.47 -37.85 -0.60
CA VAL A 233 5.17 -36.42 -0.44
C VAL A 233 4.12 -36.01 -1.47
N SER A 234 2.89 -35.77 -1.03
CA SER A 234 1.78 -35.40 -1.93
C SER A 234 1.65 -33.88 -2.12
N THR A 235 2.08 -33.12 -1.13
CA THR A 235 2.01 -31.66 -1.10
C THR A 235 3.32 -31.10 -0.56
N VAL A 236 3.74 -29.96 -1.09
CA VAL A 236 4.86 -29.18 -0.57
C VAL A 236 4.42 -27.74 -0.38
N ARG A 237 5.15 -26.98 0.43
CA ARG A 237 5.05 -25.54 0.50
C ARG A 237 6.24 -24.90 -0.20
N LEU A 238 5.99 -23.99 -1.14
CA LEU A 238 7.00 -23.17 -1.79
C LEU A 238 7.29 -21.96 -0.88
N VAL A 239 8.49 -21.92 -0.31
CA VAL A 239 8.88 -20.90 0.67
C VAL A 239 9.95 -20.00 0.08
N SER A 240 9.77 -18.70 0.26
CA SER A 240 10.73 -17.67 -0.14
C SER A 240 10.68 -16.50 0.83
N ARG A 241 11.71 -15.65 0.78
CA ARG A 241 11.61 -14.27 1.25
C ARG A 241 10.43 -13.58 0.57
N VAL A 242 9.91 -12.56 1.25
CA VAL A 242 8.85 -11.68 0.74
C VAL A 242 9.22 -10.24 1.01
N SER A 243 8.69 -9.37 0.18
CA SER A 243 8.73 -7.93 0.38
C SER A 243 7.51 -7.31 -0.24
N ARG A 244 7.24 -6.06 0.13
CA ARG A 244 6.25 -5.24 -0.56
C ARG A 244 6.98 -4.29 -1.51
N PRO A 245 6.53 -4.13 -2.76
CA PRO A 245 7.12 -3.17 -3.68
C PRO A 245 7.22 -1.75 -3.10
N VAL A 246 6.24 -1.33 -2.30
CA VAL A 246 6.26 -0.06 -1.56
C VAL A 246 7.46 0.10 -0.61
N ASP A 247 8.01 -1.00 -0.08
CA ASP A 247 9.14 -0.98 0.87
C ASP A 247 10.50 -1.08 0.17
N THR A 248 10.57 -1.71 -1.01
CA THR A 248 11.85 -2.01 -1.66
C THR A 248 12.11 -1.21 -2.93
N ILE A 249 11.05 -0.69 -3.57
CA ILE A 249 11.16 0.25 -4.68
C ILE A 249 10.97 1.67 -4.15
N GLY A 250 9.91 1.89 -3.37
CA GLY A 250 9.64 3.17 -2.70
C GLY A 250 8.16 3.48 -2.52
N PRO A 251 7.84 4.53 -1.74
CA PRO A 251 6.47 4.86 -1.35
C PRO A 251 5.58 5.24 -2.53
N TYR A 252 6.16 5.75 -3.61
CA TYR A 252 5.47 6.10 -4.86
C TYR A 252 4.97 4.89 -5.67
N VAL A 253 5.09 3.66 -5.13
CA VAL A 253 4.50 2.44 -5.67
C VAL A 253 3.32 2.00 -4.79
N ASP A 254 2.13 1.84 -5.39
CA ASP A 254 0.92 1.48 -4.63
C ASP A 254 0.74 -0.03 -4.38
N ASP A 255 1.64 -0.86 -4.92
CA ASP A 255 1.60 -2.29 -4.62
C ASP A 255 2.14 -2.57 -3.20
N ARG A 256 1.19 -2.83 -2.29
CA ARG A 256 1.43 -3.13 -0.88
C ARG A 256 1.33 -4.62 -0.56
N ARG A 257 1.30 -5.50 -1.56
CA ARG A 257 1.20 -6.96 -1.35
C ARG A 257 2.53 -7.53 -0.91
N GLN A 258 2.48 -8.62 -0.14
CA GLN A 258 3.67 -9.42 0.17
C GLN A 258 3.95 -10.34 -1.02
N LEU A 259 5.00 -10.03 -1.78
CA LEU A 259 5.37 -10.75 -2.99
C LEU A 259 6.63 -11.58 -2.75
N GLY A 260 6.52 -12.89 -2.99
CA GLY A 260 7.64 -13.83 -2.97
C GLY A 260 8.26 -13.94 -4.37
N VAL A 261 7.87 -14.99 -5.10
CA VAL A 261 8.33 -15.23 -6.47
C VAL A 261 7.14 -15.27 -7.44
N LEU A 262 7.31 -14.73 -8.65
CA LEU A 262 6.31 -14.82 -9.71
C LEU A 262 6.51 -16.14 -10.46
N VAL A 263 5.58 -17.07 -10.30
CA VAL A 263 5.68 -18.42 -10.87
C VAL A 263 4.81 -18.54 -12.11
N SER A 264 5.36 -19.00 -13.23
CA SER A 264 4.59 -19.36 -14.43
C SER A 264 4.27 -20.85 -14.46
N ASP A 265 5.27 -21.66 -14.81
CA ASP A 265 5.13 -23.07 -15.10
C ASP A 265 5.64 -23.90 -13.93
N ILE A 266 4.86 -24.92 -13.57
CA ILE A 266 5.28 -25.94 -12.61
C ILE A 266 5.17 -27.28 -13.31
N THR A 267 6.31 -27.98 -13.42
CA THR A 267 6.40 -29.28 -14.09
C THR A 267 6.95 -30.31 -13.13
N PHE A 268 6.30 -31.47 -13.06
CA PHE A 268 6.72 -32.57 -12.22
C PHE A 268 7.04 -33.81 -13.08
N PHE A 269 8.20 -34.40 -12.83
CA PHE A 269 8.69 -35.58 -13.52
C PHE A 269 8.72 -36.76 -12.54
N GLU A 270 7.98 -37.82 -12.83
CA GLU A 270 7.92 -39.01 -11.97
C GLU A 270 7.67 -40.29 -12.79
N GLY A 271 8.51 -41.31 -12.58
CA GLY A 271 8.36 -42.62 -13.21
C GLY A 271 8.29 -42.57 -14.75
N GLY A 272 9.11 -41.70 -15.36
CA GLY A 272 9.16 -41.51 -16.82
C GLY A 272 7.99 -40.68 -17.40
N LYS A 273 7.10 -40.15 -16.57
CA LYS A 273 6.02 -39.25 -16.99
C LYS A 273 6.34 -37.81 -16.59
N THR A 274 5.87 -36.88 -17.43
CA THR A 274 5.91 -35.44 -17.18
C THR A 274 4.48 -34.95 -16.99
N ARG A 275 4.23 -34.16 -15.95
CA ARG A 275 2.93 -33.51 -15.71
C ARG A 275 3.12 -32.03 -15.44
N SER A 276 2.20 -31.21 -15.94
CA SER A 276 2.09 -29.81 -15.55
C SER A 276 1.18 -29.71 -14.33
N ILE A 277 1.61 -28.95 -13.32
CA ILE A 277 0.81 -28.57 -12.16
C ILE A 277 0.32 -27.14 -12.41
N THR A 278 -0.99 -26.98 -12.48
CA THR A 278 -1.64 -25.69 -12.82
C THR A 278 -2.55 -25.19 -11.70
N GLU A 279 -2.49 -25.82 -10.53
CA GLU A 279 -3.35 -25.50 -9.39
C GLU A 279 -3.17 -24.05 -8.94
N HIS A 280 -1.93 -23.54 -8.95
CA HIS A 280 -1.65 -22.14 -8.60
C HIS A 280 -2.35 -21.15 -9.52
N LEU A 281 -2.56 -21.49 -10.80
CA LEU A 281 -3.25 -20.63 -11.77
C LEU A 281 -4.77 -20.78 -11.70
N LYS A 282 -5.27 -21.99 -11.41
CA LYS A 282 -6.70 -22.31 -11.52
C LYS A 282 -7.50 -22.10 -10.24
N ASN A 283 -6.85 -22.21 -9.09
CA ASN A 283 -7.52 -22.17 -7.80
C ASN A 283 -7.27 -20.81 -7.11
N PRO A 284 -8.22 -19.86 -7.17
CA PRO A 284 -8.03 -18.53 -6.60
C PRO A 284 -7.80 -18.56 -5.08
N ASP A 285 -8.33 -19.57 -4.39
CA ASP A 285 -8.28 -19.71 -2.94
C ASP A 285 -7.07 -20.52 -2.44
N LEU A 286 -6.14 -20.87 -3.33
CA LEU A 286 -4.97 -21.65 -2.97
C LEU A 286 -4.09 -20.86 -1.97
N THR A 287 -3.92 -21.42 -0.77
CA THR A 287 -3.24 -20.76 0.34
C THR A 287 -1.81 -20.37 0.02
N GLY A 288 -1.43 -19.15 0.36
CA GLY A 288 -0.08 -18.61 0.20
C GLY A 288 0.25 -18.14 -1.21
N TRP A 289 -0.76 -17.90 -2.04
CA TRP A 289 -0.67 -17.25 -3.34
C TRP A 289 -1.48 -15.95 -3.33
N ASN A 290 -0.94 -14.88 -3.92
CA ASN A 290 -1.65 -13.61 -4.08
C ASN A 290 -2.81 -13.75 -5.09
N PRO A 291 -3.83 -12.86 -5.11
CA PRO A 291 -4.85 -12.88 -6.16
C PRO A 291 -4.23 -12.87 -7.57
N SER A 292 -4.78 -13.67 -8.49
CA SER A 292 -4.24 -13.77 -9.85
C SER A 292 -4.51 -12.50 -10.64
N GLU A 293 -3.48 -11.94 -11.26
CA GLU A 293 -3.59 -10.79 -12.17
C GLU A 293 -3.60 -11.22 -13.65
N GLN A 294 -3.05 -12.40 -13.92
CA GLN A 294 -2.85 -12.96 -15.24
C GLN A 294 -3.16 -14.45 -15.22
N ASP A 295 -3.51 -15.00 -16.38
CA ASP A 295 -3.83 -16.43 -16.50
C ASP A 295 -2.57 -17.32 -16.57
N THR A 296 -1.40 -16.74 -16.75
CA THR A 296 -0.15 -17.45 -17.08
C THR A 296 0.87 -17.45 -15.94
N SER A 297 0.70 -16.62 -14.92
CA SER A 297 1.61 -16.56 -13.79
C SER A 297 0.94 -16.01 -12.53
N ARG A 298 1.49 -16.37 -11.36
CA ARG A 298 0.95 -15.93 -10.08
C ARG A 298 2.06 -15.74 -9.05
N TRP A 299 1.96 -14.65 -8.29
CA TRP A 299 2.87 -14.37 -7.18
C TRP A 299 2.58 -15.29 -5.99
N SER A 300 3.62 -15.94 -5.46
CA SER A 300 3.56 -16.50 -4.11
C SER A 300 3.54 -15.38 -3.06
N SER A 301 3.02 -15.68 -1.87
CA SER A 301 3.05 -14.77 -0.71
C SER A 301 4.03 -15.25 0.37
N GLY A 302 5.12 -15.92 -0.06
CA GLY A 302 6.22 -16.37 0.80
C GLY A 302 6.11 -17.78 1.37
N ASN A 303 4.92 -18.35 1.44
CA ASN A 303 4.72 -19.71 1.94
C ASN A 303 3.50 -20.36 1.27
N ALA A 304 3.68 -20.75 0.01
CA ALA A 304 2.60 -21.13 -0.90
C ALA A 304 2.36 -22.65 -0.93
N VAL A 305 1.11 -23.09 -0.76
CA VAL A 305 0.76 -24.51 -0.89
C VAL A 305 0.87 -24.92 -2.35
N LEU A 306 1.51 -26.06 -2.61
CA LEU A 306 1.66 -26.63 -3.94
C LEU A 306 1.32 -28.13 -3.91
N PRO A 307 0.08 -28.50 -4.28
CA PRO A 307 -0.31 -29.89 -4.43
C PRO A 307 0.43 -30.51 -5.61
N LEU A 308 1.11 -31.63 -5.37
CA LEU A 308 1.80 -32.36 -6.43
C LEU A 308 0.86 -33.30 -7.19
N GLY A 309 -0.31 -33.59 -6.61
CA GLY A 309 -1.28 -34.55 -7.14
C GLY A 309 -0.88 -36.00 -6.88
N PRO A 310 -1.59 -36.98 -7.47
CA PRO A 310 -1.37 -38.41 -7.21
C PRO A 310 0.09 -38.83 -7.44
N ARG A 311 0.72 -39.43 -6.43
CA ARG A 311 2.11 -39.90 -6.49
C ARG A 311 2.18 -41.40 -6.78
N ARG A 312 3.21 -41.84 -7.49
CA ARG A 312 3.53 -43.28 -7.55
C ARG A 312 4.15 -43.74 -6.22
N PRO A 313 3.76 -44.91 -5.69
CA PRO A 313 4.32 -45.41 -4.44
C PRO A 313 5.84 -45.56 -4.54
N ARG A 314 6.56 -45.10 -3.51
CA ARG A 314 8.03 -45.26 -3.38
C ARG A 314 8.87 -44.61 -4.49
N SER A 315 8.30 -43.76 -5.35
CA SER A 315 9.08 -43.05 -6.39
C SER A 315 9.51 -41.66 -5.96
N ILE A 316 10.77 -41.36 -6.23
CA ILE A 316 11.29 -40.00 -6.18
C ILE A 316 10.79 -39.24 -7.42
N GLY A 317 10.40 -38.00 -7.23
CA GLY A 317 10.02 -37.10 -8.32
C GLY A 317 10.95 -35.90 -8.41
N MET A 318 10.95 -35.25 -9.57
CA MET A 318 11.66 -34.01 -9.80
C MET A 318 10.64 -32.90 -10.07
N LEU A 319 10.69 -31.82 -9.31
CA LEU A 319 9.82 -30.66 -9.47
C LEU A 319 10.64 -29.52 -10.08
N ALA A 320 10.24 -29.04 -11.24
CA ALA A 320 10.77 -27.84 -11.87
C ALA A 320 9.75 -26.70 -11.76
N ILE A 321 10.18 -25.57 -11.24
CA ILE A 321 9.37 -24.35 -11.07
C ILE A 321 10.02 -23.25 -11.89
N LYS A 322 9.27 -22.66 -12.82
CA LYS A 322 9.71 -21.50 -13.60
C LYS A 322 9.34 -20.22 -12.86
N VAL A 323 10.36 -19.50 -12.39
CA VAL A 323 10.25 -18.17 -11.81
C VAL A 323 10.54 -17.13 -12.90
N LEU A 324 9.61 -16.20 -13.10
CA LEU A 324 9.73 -15.12 -14.07
C LEU A 324 10.48 -13.91 -13.50
N THR A 325 10.17 -13.57 -12.25
CA THR A 325 10.81 -12.48 -11.51
C THR A 325 10.65 -12.70 -10.01
N SER A 326 11.47 -12.02 -9.22
CA SER A 326 11.56 -12.16 -7.77
C SER A 326 12.27 -10.95 -7.16
N GLY A 327 11.89 -10.56 -5.94
CA GLY A 327 12.56 -9.49 -5.20
C GLY A 327 12.54 -8.12 -5.89
N PRO A 328 13.37 -7.17 -5.41
CA PRO A 328 14.26 -7.26 -4.26
C PRO A 328 13.54 -7.48 -2.92
N TYR A 329 14.24 -8.02 -1.94
CA TYR A 329 13.75 -8.29 -0.58
C TYR A 329 14.51 -7.47 0.45
N LEU A 330 13.84 -7.10 1.55
CA LEU A 330 14.48 -6.48 2.70
C LEU A 330 15.39 -7.50 3.39
N ILE A 331 16.60 -7.10 3.74
CA ILE A 331 17.45 -7.85 4.67
C ILE A 331 17.01 -7.47 6.08
N GLU A 332 16.36 -8.40 6.79
CA GLU A 332 16.10 -8.21 8.22
C GLU A 332 17.45 -8.18 8.94
N GLN A 333 17.78 -7.05 9.57
CA GLN A 333 18.81 -7.04 10.60
C GLN A 333 18.25 -7.86 11.76
N GLU A 334 18.86 -9.01 12.06
CA GLU A 334 18.52 -9.76 13.27
C GLU A 334 18.56 -8.78 14.46
N PRO A 335 17.53 -8.74 15.32
CA PRO A 335 17.62 -7.95 16.54
C PRO A 335 18.85 -8.42 17.30
N GLU A 336 19.75 -7.48 17.65
CA GLU A 336 20.92 -7.72 18.48
C GLU A 336 20.49 -8.59 19.68
N HIS A 337 20.81 -9.89 19.63
CA HIS A 337 20.51 -10.77 20.72
C HIS A 337 21.27 -10.24 21.94
N ALA A 338 20.51 -9.77 22.94
CA ALA A 338 21.01 -9.38 24.24
C ALA A 338 22.06 -10.39 24.69
N ALA A 339 23.28 -9.91 24.89
CA ALA A 339 24.41 -10.70 25.32
C ALA A 339 24.01 -11.60 26.50
N PRO A 340 24.44 -12.87 26.54
CA PRO A 340 24.09 -13.75 27.63
C PRO A 340 24.62 -13.16 28.93
N VAL A 341 23.71 -12.87 29.86
CA VAL A 341 24.04 -12.56 31.24
C VAL A 341 24.82 -13.77 31.76
N ARG A 342 26.12 -13.57 31.98
CA ARG A 342 26.97 -14.57 32.64
C ARG A 342 26.43 -14.77 34.05
N ALA A 343 26.10 -16.01 34.37
CA ALA A 343 25.85 -16.46 35.74
C ALA A 343 27.14 -16.43 36.57
#